data_AF-A0A9C9GQ57-F1
#
_entry.id   AF-A0A9C9GQ57-F1
#
_cell.length_a   1.000
_cell.length_b   1.000
_cell.length_c   1.000
_cell.angle_alpha   90.00
_cell.angle_beta   90.00
_cell.angle_gamma   90.00
#
_symmetry.space_group_name_H-M   'P 1'
#
loop_
_entity.id
_entity.type
_entity.pdbx_description
1 polymer ?
#
loop_
_entity_poly.entity_id
_entity_poly.type
_entity_poly.pdbx_seq_one_letter_code
_entity_poly.pdbx_strand_id
1 'polypeptide(L)'
;MSQNKLLKKLSELLDMDKKERKKRIEELQELINALKRKEKKLLSKCQVQEQGSKKKMLEREIAILHAKRKKGLKAIKKLLNG
;
A
#
# COMPACT_ATOMS: atom_id res chain seq x y z
N MET A 1 -10.21 5.16 12.65
CA MET A 1 -10.13 3.68 12.51
C MET A 1 -8.84 3.21 13.16
N SER A 2 -8.94 2.56 14.32
CA SER A 2 -7.78 2.14 15.12
C SER A 2 -7.05 0.96 14.44
N GLN A 3 -5.71 0.92 14.53
CA GLN A 3 -4.85 -0.09 13.86
C GLN A 3 -5.30 -1.54 14.08
N ASN A 4 -5.86 -1.86 15.26
CA ASN A 4 -6.36 -3.19 15.60
C ASN A 4 -7.53 -3.64 14.70
N LYS A 5 -8.34 -2.71 14.21
CA LYS A 5 -9.47 -3.01 13.30
C LYS A 5 -8.97 -3.43 11.91
N LEU A 6 -7.83 -2.88 11.48
CA LEU A 6 -7.21 -3.24 10.19
C LEU A 6 -6.57 -4.63 10.26
N LEU A 7 -5.91 -4.93 11.39
CA LEU A 7 -5.29 -6.24 11.64
C LEU A 7 -6.34 -7.35 11.78
N LYS A 8 -7.46 -7.07 12.45
CA LYS A 8 -8.56 -8.04 12.58
C LYS A 8 -9.18 -8.38 11.22
N LYS A 9 -9.45 -7.38 10.38
CA LYS A 9 -9.89 -7.59 8.99
C LYS A 9 -8.90 -8.43 8.19
N LEU A 10 -7.60 -8.22 8.38
CA LEU A 10 -6.53 -9.00 7.73
C LEU A 10 -6.50 -10.47 8.16
N SER A 11 -6.91 -10.79 9.39
CA SER A 11 -6.99 -12.16 9.87
C SER A 11 -8.24 -12.86 9.36
N GLU A 12 -9.40 -12.21 9.43
CA GLU A 12 -10.66 -12.72 8.86
C GLU A 12 -10.55 -12.94 7.34
N LEU A 13 -9.67 -12.18 6.68
CA LEU A 13 -9.32 -12.31 5.26
C LEU A 13 -8.60 -13.63 4.90
N LEU A 14 -7.91 -14.26 5.86
CA LEU A 14 -7.12 -15.47 5.64
C LEU A 14 -7.96 -16.76 5.67
N ASP A 15 -9.16 -16.72 6.27
CA ASP A 15 -10.05 -17.88 6.46
C ASP A 15 -11.13 -18.06 5.35
N MET A 16 -11.09 -17.27 4.27
CA MET A 16 -12.19 -17.21 3.28
C MET A 16 -11.97 -18.02 1.98
N ASP A 17 -13.09 -18.41 1.36
CA ASP A 17 -13.21 -19.28 0.17
C ASP A 17 -12.47 -18.75 -1.08
N LYS A 18 -12.05 -19.64 -1.99
CA LYS A 18 -11.15 -19.30 -3.13
C LYS A 18 -11.69 -18.17 -4.03
N LYS A 19 -13.01 -18.11 -4.22
CA LYS A 19 -13.68 -17.09 -5.05
C LYS A 19 -13.67 -15.71 -4.39
N GLU A 20 -13.87 -15.66 -3.07
CA GLU A 20 -13.75 -14.41 -2.29
C GLU A 20 -12.31 -13.96 -2.16
N ARG A 21 -11.37 -14.90 -2.03
CA ARG A 21 -9.93 -14.62 -2.01
C ARG A 21 -9.47 -13.93 -3.30
N LYS A 22 -9.96 -14.38 -4.47
CA LYS A 22 -9.65 -13.76 -5.77
C LYS A 22 -10.16 -12.32 -5.85
N LYS A 23 -11.43 -12.08 -5.49
CA LYS A 23 -12.04 -10.75 -5.51
C LYS A 23 -11.30 -9.76 -4.58
N ARG A 24 -10.88 -10.24 -3.40
CA ARG A 24 -10.10 -9.45 -2.44
C ARG A 24 -8.65 -9.21 -2.89
N ILE A 25 -8.04 -10.14 -3.63
CA ILE A 25 -6.74 -9.90 -4.28
C ILE A 25 -6.86 -8.77 -5.32
N GLU A 26 -7.93 -8.75 -6.12
CA GLU A 26 -8.18 -7.66 -7.07
C GLU A 26 -8.36 -6.31 -6.37
N GLU A 27 -9.18 -6.25 -5.31
CA GLU A 27 -9.35 -5.03 -4.50
C GLU A 27 -8.02 -4.56 -3.87
N LEU A 28 -7.20 -5.48 -3.37
CA LEU A 28 -5.87 -5.18 -2.84
C LEU A 28 -4.92 -4.67 -3.94
N GLN A 29 -4.98 -5.23 -5.15
CA GLN A 29 -4.21 -4.74 -6.30
C GLN A 29 -4.61 -3.32 -6.68
N GLU A 30 -5.91 -3.00 -6.70
CA GLU A 30 -6.39 -1.64 -6.95
C GLU A 30 -5.85 -0.64 -5.91
N LEU A 31 -5.91 -1.00 -4.63
CA LEU A 31 -5.37 -0.19 -3.53
C LEU A 31 -3.86 0.04 -3.69
N ILE A 32 -3.09 -0.99 -4.05
CA ILE A 32 -1.66 -0.89 -4.32
C ILE A 32 -1.38 0.00 -5.54
N ASN A 33 -2.18 -0.11 -6.59
CA ASN A 33 -2.08 0.73 -7.78
C ASN A 33 -2.38 2.20 -7.46
N ALA A 34 -3.38 2.47 -6.61
CA ALA A 34 -3.67 3.80 -6.12
C ALA A 34 -2.50 4.38 -5.30
N LEU A 35 -1.89 3.56 -4.43
CA LEU A 35 -0.69 3.94 -3.67
C LEU A 35 0.50 4.23 -4.60
N LYS A 36 0.72 3.42 -5.64
CA LYS A 36 1.76 3.63 -6.66
C LYS A 36 1.55 4.94 -7.42
N ARG A 37 0.30 5.26 -7.79
CA ARG A 37 -0.03 6.53 -8.46
C ARG A 37 0.22 7.73 -7.54
N LYS A 38 -0.13 7.64 -6.26
CA LYS A 38 0.17 8.67 -5.25
C LYS A 38 1.67 8.85 -5.04
N GLU A 39 2.41 7.74 -4.92
CA GLU A 39 3.87 7.73 -4.82
C GLU A 39 4.50 8.44 -6.03
N LYS A 40 4.10 8.10 -7.26
CA LYS A 40 4.59 8.74 -8.48
C LYS A 40 4.29 10.24 -8.51
N LYS A 41 3.07 10.67 -8.13
CA LYS A 41 2.71 12.09 -8.04
C LYS A 41 3.56 12.86 -7.03
N LEU A 42 3.82 12.27 -5.86
CA LEU A 42 4.66 12.89 -4.84
C LEU A 42 6.12 12.95 -5.28
N LEU A 43 6.60 11.92 -5.97
CA LEU A 43 7.96 11.86 -6.50
C LEU A 43 8.18 12.93 -7.57
N SER A 44 7.23 13.11 -8.49
CA SER A 44 7.25 14.21 -9.46
C SER A 44 7.20 15.59 -8.78
N LYS A 45 6.38 15.77 -7.74
CA LYS A 45 6.36 17.02 -6.96
C LYS A 45 7.69 17.27 -6.24
N CYS A 46 8.31 16.22 -5.70
CA CYS A 46 9.60 16.31 -5.02
C CYS A 46 10.76 16.65 -5.99
N GLN A 47 10.69 16.18 -7.24
CA GLN A 47 11.67 16.51 -8.29
C GLN A 47 11.60 17.97 -8.75
N VAL A 48 10.39 18.56 -8.76
CA VAL A 48 10.18 19.97 -9.15
C VAL A 48 10.51 20.94 -8.02
N GLN A 49 10.54 20.48 -6.77
CA GLN A 49 10.77 21.33 -5.60
C GLN A 49 12.27 21.45 -5.30
N GLU A 50 12.83 22.64 -5.55
CA GLU A 50 14.18 22.99 -5.12
C GLU A 50 14.28 23.04 -3.58
N GLN A 51 15.47 22.71 -3.09
CA GLN A 51 15.72 22.14 -1.78
C GLN A 51 15.11 22.88 -0.58
N GLY A 52 14.73 22.11 0.46
CA GLY A 52 14.31 22.65 1.75
C GLY A 52 13.68 21.60 2.67
N SER A 53 13.21 22.04 3.83
CA SER A 53 12.46 21.21 4.80
C SER A 53 11.24 20.51 4.19
N LYS A 54 10.58 21.15 3.21
CA LYS A 54 9.47 20.59 2.44
C LYS A 54 9.88 19.37 1.61
N LYS A 55 11.07 19.37 1.01
CA LYS A 55 11.61 18.22 0.25
C LYS A 55 11.85 17.01 1.17
N LYS A 56 12.44 17.24 2.35
CA LYS A 56 12.64 16.18 3.36
C LYS A 56 11.32 15.59 3.87
N MET A 57 10.28 16.42 4.04
CA MET A 57 8.94 15.92 4.39
C MET A 57 8.36 15.05 3.28
N LEU A 58 8.44 15.49 2.03
CA LEU A 58 7.97 14.71 0.88
C LEU A 58 8.73 13.38 0.73
N GLU A 59 10.05 13.37 0.92
CA GLU A 59 10.87 12.15 0.89
C GLU A 59 10.45 11.15 1.98
N ARG A 60 10.18 11.62 3.21
CA ARG A 60 9.66 10.76 4.28
C ARG A 60 8.29 10.19 3.92
N GLU A 61 7.40 11.01 3.37
CA GLU A 61 6.07 10.57 2.98
C GLU A 61 6.10 9.55 1.83
N ILE A 62 6.97 9.76 0.85
CA ILE A 62 7.28 8.81 -0.23
C ILE A 62 7.81 7.49 0.37
N ALA A 63 8.74 7.54 1.31
CA ALA A 63 9.29 6.35 1.95
C ALA A 63 8.23 5.55 2.71
N ILE A 64 7.32 6.23 3.43
CA ILE A 64 6.20 5.59 4.13
C ILE A 64 5.24 4.93 3.13
N LEU A 65 4.91 5.62 2.02
CA LEU A 65 4.07 5.08 0.95
C LEU A 65 4.72 3.86 0.29
N HIS A 66 6.02 3.93 0.02
CA HIS A 66 6.79 2.83 -0.54
C HIS A 66 6.80 1.60 0.39
N ALA A 67 7.01 1.82 1.69
CA ALA A 67 6.95 0.76 2.69
C ALA A 67 5.56 0.11 2.79
N LYS A 68 4.49 0.92 2.76
CA LYS A 68 3.10 0.44 2.72
C LYS A 68 2.83 -0.38 1.46
N ARG A 69 3.27 0.11 0.29
CA ARG A 69 3.16 -0.61 -0.99
C ARG A 69 3.87 -1.96 -0.95
N LYS A 70 5.10 -1.99 -0.43
CA LYS A 70 5.90 -3.21 -0.28
C LYS A 70 5.24 -4.23 0.66
N LYS A 71 4.65 -3.76 1.77
CA LYS A 71 3.86 -4.63 2.68
C LYS A 71 2.62 -5.21 1.99
N GLY A 72 1.87 -4.39 1.25
CA GLY A 72 0.70 -4.84 0.47
C GLY A 72 1.07 -5.90 -0.58
N LEU A 73 2.15 -5.69 -1.33
CA LEU A 73 2.65 -6.65 -2.32
C LEU A 73 3.08 -7.98 -1.67
N LYS A 74 3.74 -7.93 -0.51
CA LYS A 74 4.08 -9.14 0.26
C LYS A 74 2.83 -9.89 0.73
N ALA A 75 1.79 -9.18 1.15
CA ALA A 75 0.53 -9.79 1.55
C ALA A 75 -0.14 -10.51 0.35
N ILE A 76 -0.21 -9.87 -0.82
CA ILE A 76 -0.73 -10.50 -2.05
C ILE A 76 0.09 -11.73 -2.42
N LYS A 77 1.42 -11.66 -2.38
CA LYS A 77 2.28 -12.80 -2.72
C LYS A 77 2.04 -13.99 -1.79
N LYS A 78 1.78 -13.75 -0.50
CA LYS A 78 1.39 -14.80 0.44
C LYS A 78 0.00 -15.39 0.13
N LEU A 79 -0.93 -14.57 -0.34
CA LEU A 79 -2.27 -15.02 -0.73
C LEU A 79 -2.29 -15.83 -2.03
N LEU A 80 -1.32 -15.61 -2.93
CA LEU A 80 -1.17 -16.36 -4.19
C LEU A 80 -0.43 -17.69 -4.02
N ASN A 81 0.52 -17.75 -3.06
CA ASN A 81 1.39 -18.92 -2.85
C ASN A 81 0.92 -19.84 -1.70
N GLY A 82 -0.25 -19.58 -1.10
CA GLY A 82 -0.78 -20.39 -0.01
C GLY A 82 -2.28 -20.58 -0.14
#